data_AF-A0A497T6Q8-F1
#
_entry.id   AF-A0A497T6Q8-F1
#
_cell.length_a   1.000
_cell.length_b   1.000
_cell.length_c   1.000
_cell.angle_alpha   90.00
_cell.angle_beta   90.00
_cell.angle_gamma   90.00
#
_symmetry.space_group_name_H-M   'P 1'
#
loop_
_entity.id
_entity.type
_entity.pdbx_description
1 polymer ?
#
loop_
_entity_poly.entity_id
_entity_poly.type
_entity_poly.pdbx_seq_one_letter_code
_entity_poly.pdbx_strand_id
1 'polypeptide(L)'
;MKTIKIRALLSLLLLVTFIVSLFTGLGLYFSPSGKTAKQTEWNFFGFEKRQLENLHAVFGFAMSVLIVIHLIVNYKLFFSEIRALVKKQ
;
A
#
# COMPACT_ATOMS: atom_id res chain seq x y z
N MET A 1 -17.20 -10.91 19.07
CA MET A 1 -16.05 -10.06 19.49
C MET A 1 -14.75 -10.34 18.72
N LYS A 2 -14.33 -11.60 18.49
CA LYS A 2 -13.04 -11.91 17.83
C LYS A 2 -12.92 -11.38 16.39
N THR A 3 -14.01 -11.43 15.62
CA THR A 3 -14.05 -11.00 14.22
C THR A 3 -13.86 -9.50 14.02
N ILE A 4 -14.38 -8.66 14.93
CA ILE A 4 -14.20 -7.20 14.90
C ILE A 4 -12.74 -6.84 15.16
N LYS A 5 -12.08 -7.51 16.11
CA LYS A 5 -10.65 -7.30 16.40
C LYS A 5 -9.77 -7.65 15.20
N ILE A 6 -10.07 -8.76 14.49
CA ILE A 6 -9.33 -9.16 13.28
C ILE A 6 -9.51 -8.14 12.16
N ARG A 7 -10.74 -7.64 11.95
CA ARG A 7 -11.01 -6.59 10.95
C ARG A 7 -10.26 -5.30 11.24
N ALA A 8 -10.30 -4.84 12.49
CA ALA A 8 -9.59 -3.64 12.93
C ALA A 8 -8.07 -3.79 12.76
N LEU A 9 -7.51 -4.95 13.13
CA LEU A 9 -6.10 -5.25 12.94
C LEU A 9 -5.71 -5.25 11.46
N LEU A 10 -6.50 -5.90 10.59
CA LEU A 10 -6.25 -5.91 9.15
C LEU A 10 -6.28 -4.50 8.55
N SER A 11 -7.25 -3.68 8.94
CA SER A 11 -7.31 -2.28 8.48
C SER A 11 -6.11 -1.46 8.96
N LEU A 12 -5.65 -1.67 10.20
CA LEU A 12 -4.45 -0.99 10.72
C LEU A 12 -3.18 -1.43 9.98
N LEU A 13 -3.01 -2.73 9.75
CA LEU A 13 -1.88 -3.24 8.97
C LEU A 13 -1.89 -2.70 7.55
N LEU A 14 -3.06 -2.66 6.91
CA LEU A 14 -3.23 -2.04 5.59
C LEU A 14 -2.80 -0.57 5.61
N LEU A 15 -3.26 0.22 6.58
CA LEU A 15 -2.89 1.62 6.71
C LEU A 15 -1.37 1.80 6.85
N VAL A 16 -0.72 0.98 7.69
CA VAL A 16 0.74 1.03 7.87
C VAL A 16 1.46 0.70 6.55
N THR A 17 1.08 -0.40 5.89
CA THR A 17 1.70 -0.79 4.62
C THR A 17 1.44 0.24 3.51
N PHE A 18 0.28 0.88 3.51
CA PHE A 18 -0.07 1.96 2.60
C PHE A 18 0.81 3.18 2.81
N ILE A 19 1.04 3.62 4.04
CA ILE A 19 1.91 4.78 4.33
C ILE A 19 3.33 4.53 3.82
N VAL A 20 3.89 3.34 4.08
CA VAL A 20 5.23 2.98 3.61
C VAL A 20 5.28 2.89 2.08
N SER A 21 4.28 2.26 1.46
CA SER A 21 4.20 2.14 0.01
C SER A 21 4.00 3.50 -0.67
N LEU A 22 3.25 4.42 -0.08
CA LEU A 22 3.03 5.78 -0.57
C LEU A 22 4.31 6.59 -0.47
N PHE A 23 4.98 6.58 0.69
CA PHE A 23 6.24 7.29 0.88
C PHE A 23 7.32 6.83 -0.12
N THR A 24 7.49 5.51 -0.26
CA THR A 24 8.46 4.94 -1.20
C THR A 24 8.06 5.19 -2.65
N GLY A 25 6.77 5.12 -2.98
CA GLY A 25 6.25 5.44 -4.31
C GLY A 25 6.48 6.90 -4.71
N LEU A 26 6.30 7.85 -3.78
CA LEU A 26 6.62 9.25 -3.98
C LEU A 26 8.12 9.45 -4.21
N GLY A 27 8.96 8.81 -3.40
CA GLY A 27 10.41 8.84 -3.61
C GLY A 27 10.80 8.33 -5.00
N LEU A 28 10.25 7.20 -5.43
CA LEU A 28 10.49 6.64 -6.76
C LEU A 28 9.96 7.52 -7.90
N TYR A 29 8.82 8.18 -7.70
CA TYR A 29 8.25 9.11 -8.67
C TYR A 29 9.19 10.29 -8.97
N PHE A 30 9.86 10.83 -7.94
CA PHE A 30 10.85 11.90 -8.10
C PHE A 30 12.25 11.40 -8.48
N SER A 31 12.46 10.08 -8.49
CA SER A 31 13.78 9.51 -8.74
C SER A 31 14.15 9.62 -10.23
N PRO A 32 15.36 10.09 -10.57
CA PRO A 32 15.80 10.12 -11.96
C PRO A 32 16.09 8.71 -12.48
N SER A 33 16.46 8.61 -13.76
CA SER A 33 16.83 7.32 -14.38
C SER A 33 17.91 6.59 -13.56
N GLY A 34 17.92 5.25 -13.55
CA GLY A 34 18.80 4.48 -12.66
C GLY A 34 20.30 4.81 -12.81
N LYS A 35 20.74 5.13 -14.02
CA LYS A 35 22.13 5.57 -14.28
C LYS A 35 22.38 6.95 -13.67
N THR A 36 21.50 7.91 -13.93
CA THR A 36 21.60 9.28 -13.40
C THR A 36 21.54 9.27 -11.87
N ALA A 37 20.61 8.52 -11.27
CA ALA A 37 20.46 8.41 -9.82
C ALA A 37 21.75 7.93 -9.13
N LYS A 38 22.47 6.98 -9.75
CA LYS A 38 23.76 6.50 -9.25
C LYS A 38 24.87 7.54 -9.42
N GLN A 39 24.88 8.26 -10.53
CA GLN A 39 25.90 9.28 -10.82
C GLN A 39 25.76 10.53 -9.96
N THR A 40 24.53 10.90 -9.60
CA THR A 40 24.24 12.10 -8.78
C THR A 40 24.08 11.80 -7.30
N GLU A 41 24.37 10.56 -6.86
CA GLU A 41 24.14 10.11 -5.48
C GLU A 41 22.74 10.47 -4.97
N TRP A 42 21.75 10.31 -5.85
CA TRP A 42 20.40 10.74 -5.57
C TRP A 42 19.86 9.94 -4.38
N ASN A 43 19.30 10.66 -3.42
CA ASN A 43 18.63 10.08 -2.27
C ASN A 43 17.34 10.85 -2.00
N PHE A 44 16.39 10.15 -1.36
CA PHE A 44 15.14 10.72 -0.88
C PHE A 44 15.07 10.47 0.62
N PHE A 45 15.18 11.54 1.41
CA PHE A 45 15.24 11.46 2.88
C PHE A 45 16.31 10.45 3.37
N GLY A 46 17.47 10.42 2.70
CA GLY A 46 18.57 9.53 3.05
C GLY A 46 18.46 8.09 2.51
N PHE A 47 17.40 7.76 1.76
CA PHE A 47 17.29 6.46 1.08
C PHE A 47 17.73 6.57 -0.37
N GLU A 48 18.61 5.67 -0.80
CA GLU A 48 18.95 5.51 -2.21
C GLU A 48 17.75 4.99 -3.01
N LYS A 49 17.72 5.30 -4.31
CA LYS A 49 16.71 4.78 -5.24
C LYS A 49 16.48 3.27 -5.09
N ARG A 50 17.57 2.50 -5.04
CA ARG A 50 17.49 1.03 -4.95
C ARG A 50 16.82 0.55 -3.66
N GLN A 51 17.07 1.24 -2.55
CA GLN A 51 16.46 0.93 -1.27
C GLN A 51 14.95 1.22 -1.31
N LEU A 52 14.56 2.34 -1.92
CA LEU A 52 13.15 2.68 -2.13
C LEU A 52 12.46 1.67 -3.06
N GLU A 53 13.11 1.22 -4.14
CA GLU A 53 12.58 0.18 -5.05
C GLU A 53 12.31 -1.12 -4.29
N ASN A 54 13.27 -1.57 -3.49
CA ASN A 54 13.15 -2.80 -2.70
C ASN A 54 12.05 -2.68 -1.64
N LEU A 55 12.02 -1.58 -0.88
CA LEU A 55 10.98 -1.34 0.13
C LEU A 55 9.60 -1.25 -0.52
N HIS A 56 9.46 -0.50 -1.61
CA HIS A 56 8.20 -0.36 -2.32
C HIS A 56 7.69 -1.70 -2.83
N ALA A 57 8.57 -2.54 -3.42
CA ALA A 57 8.18 -3.86 -3.90
C ALA A 57 7.70 -4.76 -2.76
N VAL A 58 8.47 -4.87 -1.67
CA VAL A 58 8.13 -5.74 -0.52
C VAL A 58 6.83 -5.29 0.13
N PHE A 59 6.70 -4.00 0.45
CA PHE A 59 5.49 -3.47 1.08
C PHE A 59 4.29 -3.44 0.11
N GLY A 60 4.51 -3.24 -1.18
CA GLY A 60 3.47 -3.31 -2.21
C GLY A 60 2.88 -4.72 -2.35
N PHE A 61 3.73 -5.76 -2.34
CA PHE A 61 3.27 -7.15 -2.32
C PHE A 61 2.57 -7.50 -1.00
N ALA A 62 3.13 -7.10 0.14
CA ALA A 62 2.50 -7.33 1.44
C ALA A 62 1.12 -6.65 1.53
N MET A 63 1.02 -5.39 1.10
CA MET A 63 -0.23 -4.65 1.04
C MET A 63 -1.24 -5.34 0.12
N SER A 64 -0.82 -5.82 -1.06
CA SER A 64 -1.69 -6.53 -1.99
C SER A 64 -2.29 -7.80 -1.40
N VAL A 65 -1.49 -8.61 -0.69
CA VAL A 65 -1.97 -9.79 0.04
C VAL A 65 -2.95 -9.39 1.15
N LEU A 66 -2.64 -8.34 1.92
CA LEU A 66 -3.53 -7.83 2.95
C LEU A 66 -4.85 -7.30 2.38
N ILE A 67 -4.85 -6.68 1.21
CA ILE A 67 -6.08 -6.20 0.53
C ILE A 67 -6.96 -7.40 0.17
N VAL A 68 -6.40 -8.47 -0.40
CA VAL A 68 -7.15 -9.69 -0.73
C VAL A 68 -7.78 -10.29 0.54
N ILE A 69 -7.02 -10.43 1.62
CA ILE A 69 -7.54 -10.93 2.90
C ILE A 69 -8.62 -9.99 3.45
N HIS A 70 -8.42 -8.68 3.37
CA HIS A 70 -9.38 -7.68 3.83
C HIS A 70 -10.70 -7.78 3.07
N LEU A 71 -10.68 -7.93 1.75
CA LEU A 71 -11.87 -8.12 0.93
C LEU A 71 -12.59 -9.43 1.27
N ILE A 72 -11.85 -10.52 1.47
CA ILE A 72 -12.43 -11.82 1.88
C ILE A 72 -13.11 -11.71 3.25
N VAL A 73 -12.49 -11.04 4.23
CA VAL A 73 -13.06 -10.92 5.58
C VAL A 73 -14.25 -9.94 5.63
N ASN A 74 -14.28 -8.97 4.72
CA ASN A 74 -15.30 -7.91 4.66
C ASN A 74 -16.27 -8.03 3.46
N TYR A 75 -16.28 -9.15 2.74
CA TYR A 75 -17.04 -9.32 1.50
C TYR A 75 -18.52 -8.92 1.61
N LYS A 76 -19.20 -9.27 2.73
CA LYS A 76 -20.61 -8.91 2.95
C LYS A 76 -20.84 -7.39 2.96
N LEU A 77 -19.92 -6.66 3.60
CA LEU A 77 -19.96 -5.21 3.67
C LEU A 77 -19.70 -4.61 2.28
N PHE A 78 -18.63 -5.08 1.62
CA PHE A 78 -18.26 -4.64 0.28
C PHE A 78 -19.41 -4.79 -0.73
N PHE A 79 -20.06 -5.96 -0.80
CA PHE A 79 -21.23 -6.15 -1.68
C PHE A 79 -22.43 -5.29 -1.29
N SER A 80 -22.59 -4.96 0.00
CA SER A 80 -23.62 -4.03 0.44
C SER A 80 -23.36 -2.61 -0.07
N GLU A 81 -22.10 -2.15 0.00
CA GLU A 81 -21.66 -0.85 -0.50
C GLU A 81 -21.80 -0.77 -2.03
N ILE A 82 -21.39 -1.81 -2.75
CA ILE A 82 -21.57 -1.89 -4.21
C ILE A 82 -23.06 -1.85 -4.58
N ARG A 83 -23.92 -2.59 -3.87
CA ARG A 83 -25.37 -2.50 -4.10
C ARG A 83 -25.92 -1.11 -3.83
N ALA A 84 -25.44 -0.43 -2.78
CA ALA A 84 -25.85 0.93 -2.47
C ALA A 84 -25.41 1.93 -3.56
N LEU A 85 -24.22 1.76 -4.14
CA LEU A 85 -23.74 2.58 -5.25
C LEU A 85 -24.54 2.37 -6.55
N VAL A 86 -24.96 1.14 -6.82
CA VAL A 86 -25.72 0.80 -8.05
C VAL A 86 -27.20 1.15 -7.93
N LYS A 87 -27.77 1.13 -6.72
CA LYS A 87 -29.16 1.53 -6.48
C LYS A 87 -29.25 3.05 -6.58
N LYS A 88 -29.50 3.55 -7.79
CA LYS A 88 -29.85 4.96 -8.05
C LYS A 88 -30.97 5.35 -7.07
N GLN A 89 -30.76 6.45 -6.33
CA GLN A 89 -31.81 7.03 -5.48
C GLN A 89 -33.06 7.31 -6.32
#